data_AF-R9KRZ0-F1
#
_entry.id   AF-R9KRZ0-F1
#
_cell.length_a   1.000
_cell.length_b   1.000
_cell.length_c   1.000
_cell.angle_alpha   90.00
_cell.angle_beta   90.00
_cell.angle_gamma   90.00
#
_symmetry.space_group_name_H-M   'P 1'
#
loop_
_entity.id
_entity.type
_entity.pdbx_description
1 polymer ?
#
loop_
_entity_poly.entity_id
_entity_poly.type
_entity_poly.pdbx_seq_one_letter_code
_entity_poly.pdbx_strand_id
1 'polypeptide(L)'
;MSLTQLQKLELNKRTDKILHAPSNAPAGGQQLEIAFAADLSGCIDEVNQSIKDAAASLKSHDKIFQNVRSNLIYWGNGKIIIRATPMSFIQMGKAFEGIVGDTVENSVENRDKNVDKPPYFEDLCGFLKLYGARCRCVLLFLNETYEEFEKQYFRVKDTEKAKENLNPFLKHRLLVITKDKMVTGSEILMKLITNK
;
A
#
# COMPACT_ATOMS: atom_id res chain seq x y z
N MET A 1 0.76 15.37 1.12
CA MET A 1 1.75 15.80 0.13
C MET A 1 1.16 15.55 -1.24
N SER A 2 1.33 16.49 -2.17
CA SER A 2 0.99 16.23 -3.57
C SER A 2 2.14 15.49 -4.24
N LEU A 3 1.85 14.53 -5.12
CA LEU A 3 2.89 13.88 -5.90
C LEU A 3 3.40 14.84 -6.98
N THR A 4 4.72 15.00 -7.04
CA THR A 4 5.37 15.75 -8.12
C THR A 4 5.18 15.06 -9.47
N GLN A 5 5.42 15.79 -10.57
CA GLN A 5 5.35 15.20 -11.91
C GLN A 5 6.35 14.04 -12.10
N LEU A 6 7.55 14.18 -11.53
CA LEU A 6 8.56 13.13 -11.58
C LEU A 6 8.11 11.88 -10.81
N GLN A 7 7.55 12.06 -9.60
CA GLN A 7 6.99 10.95 -8.82
C GLN A 7 5.80 10.28 -9.54
N LYS A 8 4.95 11.04 -10.23
CA LYS A 8 3.85 10.46 -11.05
C LYS A 8 4.39 9.60 -12.19
N LEU A 9 5.41 10.06 -12.90
CA LEU A 9 6.07 9.28 -13.96
C LEU A 9 6.72 8.01 -13.40
N GLU A 10 7.39 8.12 -12.25
CA GLU A 10 8.00 6.96 -11.58
C GLU A 10 6.95 5.96 -11.09
N LEU A 11 5.86 6.44 -10.48
CA LEU A 11 4.74 5.62 -10.04
C LEU A 11 4.19 4.79 -11.19
N ASN A 12 3.90 5.43 -12.33
CA ASN A 12 3.35 4.76 -13.50
C ASN A 12 4.31 3.66 -14.00
N LYS A 13 5.60 3.98 -14.18
CA LYS A 13 6.62 3.02 -14.63
C LYS A 13 6.78 1.83 -13.67
N ARG A 14 6.83 2.09 -12.36
CA ARG A 14 7.01 1.03 -11.35
C ARG A 14 5.76 0.16 -11.23
N THR A 15 4.57 0.77 -11.33
CA THR A 15 3.30 0.04 -11.33
C THR A 15 3.19 -0.86 -12.54
N ASP A 16 3.52 -0.37 -13.74
CA ASP A 16 3.54 -1.21 -14.95
C ASP A 16 4.49 -2.40 -14.79
N LYS A 17 5.70 -2.17 -14.27
CA LYS A 17 6.67 -3.25 -14.03
C LYS A 17 6.12 -4.30 -13.06
N ILE A 18 5.42 -3.89 -12.00
CA ILE A 18 4.79 -4.81 -11.05
C ILE A 18 3.69 -5.63 -11.73
N LEU A 19 2.81 -4.97 -12.49
CA LEU A 19 1.65 -5.61 -13.12
C LEU A 19 2.04 -6.58 -14.25
N HIS A 20 3.12 -6.28 -14.98
CA HIS A 20 3.61 -7.09 -16.10
C HIS A 20 4.65 -8.13 -15.68
N ALA A 21 5.02 -8.22 -14.39
CA ALA A 21 5.93 -9.26 -13.92
C ALA A 21 5.30 -10.65 -14.15
N PRO A 22 6.04 -11.65 -14.68
CA PRO A 22 5.50 -12.99 -14.93
C PRO A 22 4.88 -13.65 -13.69
N SER A 23 5.46 -13.40 -12.51
CA SER A 23 4.95 -13.88 -11.21
C SER A 23 3.64 -13.22 -10.77
N ASN A 24 3.23 -12.14 -11.43
CA ASN A 24 2.03 -11.36 -11.13
C ASN A 24 0.97 -11.45 -12.22
N ALA A 25 1.23 -12.15 -13.34
CA ALA A 25 0.28 -12.34 -14.42
C ALA A 25 -1.08 -12.88 -13.91
N PRO A 26 -2.22 -12.35 -14.41
CA PRO A 26 -3.53 -12.85 -14.03
C PRO A 26 -3.68 -14.32 -14.43
N ALA A 27 -4.05 -15.18 -13.48
CA ALA A 27 -4.42 -16.56 -13.80
C ALA A 27 -5.88 -16.56 -14.30
N GLY A 28 -6.16 -17.20 -15.43
CA GLY A 28 -7.52 -17.52 -15.87
C GLY A 28 -8.47 -16.32 -16.06
N GLY A 29 -7.99 -15.19 -16.59
CA GLY A 29 -8.85 -14.03 -16.90
C GLY A 29 -9.39 -13.28 -15.67
N GLN A 30 -8.79 -13.49 -14.49
CA GLN A 30 -9.16 -12.75 -13.28
C GLN A 30 -9.03 -11.24 -13.47
N GLN A 31 -10.05 -10.50 -13.02
CA GLN A 31 -10.01 -9.04 -13.01
C GLN A 31 -8.85 -8.55 -12.14
N LEU A 32 -8.09 -7.58 -12.66
CA LEU A 32 -6.98 -6.99 -11.93
C LEU A 32 -7.49 -6.26 -10.68
N GLU A 33 -6.78 -6.44 -9.57
CA GLU A 33 -7.04 -5.72 -8.32
C GLU A 33 -5.78 -4.98 -7.84
N ILE A 34 -5.96 -3.75 -7.37
CA ILE A 34 -4.93 -2.90 -6.77
C ILE A 34 -5.32 -2.51 -5.34
N ALA A 35 -4.36 -2.36 -4.44
CA ALA A 35 -4.59 -1.85 -3.10
C ALA A 35 -3.85 -0.53 -2.88
N PHE A 36 -4.53 0.44 -2.27
CA PHE A 36 -3.97 1.69 -1.77
C PHE A 36 -3.94 1.58 -0.24
N ALA A 37 -2.76 1.34 0.32
CA ALA A 37 -2.54 1.24 1.75
C ALA A 37 -1.99 2.55 2.31
N ALA A 38 -2.49 2.98 3.46
CA ALA A 38 -2.10 4.22 4.11
C ALA A 38 -1.81 3.97 5.59
N ASP A 39 -0.67 4.51 6.04
CA ASP A 39 -0.49 4.79 7.46
C ASP A 39 -1.19 6.10 7.81
N LEU A 40 -2.26 6.01 8.60
CA LEU A 40 -3.03 7.18 9.07
C LEU A 40 -2.75 7.52 10.55
N SER A 41 -1.69 6.97 11.14
CA SER A 41 -1.18 7.52 12.41
C SER A 41 -0.58 8.93 12.24
N GLY A 42 -0.28 9.34 11.00
CA GLY A 42 0.21 10.66 10.64
C GLY A 42 -0.86 11.62 10.07
N CYS A 43 -0.42 12.62 9.31
CA CYS A 43 -1.29 13.62 8.69
C CYS A 43 -2.17 13.02 7.58
N ILE A 44 -3.44 12.78 7.89
CA ILE A 44 -4.41 12.13 6.99
C ILE A 44 -4.60 12.92 5.69
N ASP A 45 -4.70 14.25 5.76
CA ASP A 45 -4.89 15.10 4.59
C ASP A 45 -3.73 14.98 3.60
N GLU A 46 -2.52 14.88 4.13
CA GLU A 46 -1.33 14.70 3.31
C GLU A 46 -1.33 13.36 2.57
N VAL A 47 -1.67 12.28 3.27
CA VAL A 47 -1.74 10.94 2.67
C VAL A 47 -2.90 10.83 1.68
N ASN A 48 -4.04 11.44 2.00
CA ASN A 48 -5.21 11.49 1.12
C ASN A 48 -4.88 12.18 -0.21
N GLN A 49 -4.16 13.30 -0.16
CA GLN A 49 -3.73 13.99 -1.36
C GLN A 49 -2.78 13.13 -2.22
N SER A 50 -1.83 12.39 -1.62
CA SER A 50 -0.94 11.48 -2.35
C SER A 50 -1.71 10.37 -3.05
N ILE A 51 -2.67 9.76 -2.36
CA ILE A 51 -3.51 8.67 -2.88
C ILE A 51 -4.39 9.17 -4.03
N LYS A 52 -4.99 10.36 -3.87
CA LYS A 52 -5.77 11.04 -4.90
C LYS A 52 -4.94 11.28 -6.16
N ASP A 53 -3.74 11.84 -6.00
CA ASP A 53 -2.82 12.11 -7.11
C ASP A 53 -2.36 10.83 -7.81
N ALA A 54 -2.08 9.77 -7.04
CA ALA A 54 -1.73 8.47 -7.57
C ALA A 54 -2.86 7.86 -8.40
N ALA A 55 -4.09 7.86 -7.88
CA ALA A 55 -5.25 7.34 -8.59
C ALA A 55 -5.53 8.11 -9.89
N ALA A 56 -5.41 9.44 -9.86
CA ALA A 56 -5.53 10.28 -11.05
C ALA A 56 -4.44 9.97 -12.09
N SER A 57 -3.17 9.89 -11.64
CA SER A 57 -2.02 9.59 -12.50
C SER A 57 -2.20 8.24 -13.21
N LEU A 58 -2.47 7.18 -12.46
CA LEU A 58 -2.64 5.83 -13.00
C LEU A 58 -3.78 5.76 -14.02
N LYS A 59 -4.95 6.34 -13.72
CA LYS A 59 -6.08 6.36 -14.66
C LYS A 59 -5.81 7.13 -15.95
N SER A 60 -4.97 8.17 -15.89
CA SER A 60 -4.54 8.93 -17.06
C SER A 60 -3.47 8.22 -17.88
N HIS A 61 -2.69 7.35 -17.23
CA HIS A 61 -1.55 6.65 -17.82
C HIS A 61 -1.98 5.47 -18.68
N ASP A 62 -2.87 4.61 -18.16
CA ASP A 62 -3.30 3.40 -18.87
C ASP A 62 -4.79 3.09 -18.61
N LYS A 63 -5.46 2.60 -19.66
CA LYS A 63 -6.88 2.20 -19.62
C LYS A 63 -7.14 1.04 -18.67
N ILE A 64 -6.14 0.22 -18.36
CA ILE A 64 -6.28 -0.88 -17.39
C ILE A 64 -6.76 -0.37 -16.02
N PHE A 65 -6.32 0.83 -15.62
CA PHE A 65 -6.69 1.46 -14.34
C PHE A 65 -8.09 2.08 -14.35
N GLN A 66 -8.76 2.17 -15.51
CA GLN A 66 -10.14 2.68 -15.57
C GLN A 66 -11.16 1.68 -14.99
N ASN A 67 -10.87 0.38 -15.12
CA ASN A 67 -11.77 -0.72 -14.72
C ASN A 67 -11.16 -1.68 -13.68
N VAL A 68 -9.99 -1.33 -13.12
CA VAL A 68 -9.35 -2.11 -12.07
C VAL A 68 -10.18 -2.07 -10.79
N ARG A 69 -10.31 -3.19 -10.10
CA ARG A 69 -10.87 -3.18 -8.74
C ARG A 69 -9.84 -2.58 -7.81
N SER A 70 -10.26 -1.69 -6.92
CA SER A 70 -9.37 -1.08 -5.95
C SER A 70 -9.86 -1.31 -4.54
N ASN A 71 -8.91 -1.57 -3.65
CA ASN A 71 -9.12 -1.64 -2.21
C ASN A 71 -8.37 -0.48 -1.55
N LEU A 72 -8.96 0.09 -0.51
CA LEU A 72 -8.27 0.97 0.43
C LEU A 72 -7.96 0.21 1.69
N ILE A 73 -6.75 0.38 2.20
CA ILE A 73 -6.27 -0.26 3.41
C ILE A 73 -5.80 0.81 4.38
N TYR A 74 -6.46 0.89 5.52
CA TYR A 74 -6.03 1.64 6.68
C TYR A 74 -5.11 0.77 7.52
N TRP A 75 -3.99 1.33 7.97
CA TRP A 75 -3.06 0.70 8.88
C TRP A 75 -2.60 1.72 9.93
N GLY A 76 -2.85 1.44 11.21
CA GLY A 76 -2.48 2.35 12.30
C GLY A 76 -3.25 2.04 13.59
N ASN A 77 -2.74 2.50 14.74
CA ASN A 77 -3.41 2.41 16.04
C ASN A 77 -3.89 0.99 16.40
N GLY A 78 -3.04 -0.02 16.17
CA GLY A 78 -3.37 -1.44 16.40
C GLY A 78 -4.44 -2.02 15.46
N LYS A 79 -4.84 -1.30 14.41
CA LYS A 79 -5.94 -1.68 13.50
C LYS A 79 -5.49 -1.73 12.05
N ILE A 80 -6.00 -2.72 11.33
CA ILE A 80 -5.93 -2.79 9.87
C ILE A 80 -7.34 -3.00 9.34
N ILE A 81 -7.77 -2.12 8.43
CA ILE A 81 -9.12 -2.14 7.84
C ILE A 81 -8.97 -2.14 6.32
N ILE A 82 -9.60 -3.09 5.62
CA ILE A 82 -9.67 -3.10 4.16
C ILE A 82 -11.10 -2.83 3.68
N ARG A 83 -11.23 -1.98 2.65
CA ARG A 83 -12.50 -1.62 2.01
C ARG A 83 -12.37 -1.61 0.50
N ALA A 84 -13.25 -2.34 -0.18
CA ALA A 84 -13.41 -2.19 -1.63
C ALA A 84 -13.91 -0.77 -1.94
N THR A 85 -13.10 -0.01 -2.69
CA THR A 85 -13.38 1.40 -2.99
C THR A 85 -13.05 1.67 -4.44
N PRO A 86 -14.02 2.09 -5.29
CA PRO A 86 -13.75 2.38 -6.70
C PRO A 86 -12.68 3.46 -6.87
N MET A 87 -11.78 3.32 -7.86
CA MET A 87 -10.74 4.31 -8.12
C MET A 87 -11.28 5.70 -8.42
N SER A 88 -12.51 5.83 -8.94
CA SER A 88 -13.19 7.12 -9.11
C SER A 88 -13.42 7.85 -7.79
N PHE A 89 -13.81 7.14 -6.73
CA PHE A 89 -13.98 7.72 -5.39
C PHE A 89 -12.64 8.16 -4.81
N ILE A 90 -11.60 7.34 -5.01
CA ILE A 90 -10.23 7.66 -4.60
C ILE A 90 -9.75 8.94 -5.32
N GLN A 91 -9.93 9.03 -6.64
CA GLN A 91 -9.59 10.19 -7.46
C GLN A 91 -10.35 11.46 -7.05
N MET A 92 -11.57 11.33 -6.52
CA MET A 92 -12.34 12.46 -6.00
C MET A 92 -11.87 12.92 -4.60
N GLY A 93 -10.90 12.25 -3.99
CA GLY A 93 -10.40 12.56 -2.64
C GLY A 93 -11.23 11.95 -1.52
N LYS A 94 -12.11 10.99 -1.85
CA LYS A 94 -13.05 10.36 -0.91
C LYS A 94 -12.52 9.06 -0.30
N ALA A 95 -11.20 8.90 -0.25
CA ALA A 95 -10.59 7.64 0.18
C ALA A 95 -10.93 7.30 1.64
N PHE A 96 -10.97 8.31 2.52
CA PHE A 96 -11.17 8.10 3.95
C PHE A 96 -12.57 8.47 4.45
N GLU A 97 -13.51 8.82 3.55
CA GLU A 97 -14.91 9.08 3.92
C GLU A 97 -15.54 7.83 4.57
N GLY A 98 -16.01 7.97 5.82
CA GLY A 98 -16.65 6.90 6.59
C GLY A 98 -15.69 5.95 7.32
N ILE A 99 -14.37 6.14 7.23
CA ILE A 99 -13.41 5.41 8.08
C ILE A 99 -13.23 6.13 9.44
N VAL A 100 -13.34 7.46 9.44
CA VAL A 100 -13.33 8.30 10.65
C VAL A 100 -14.78 8.51 11.10
N GLY A 101 -15.28 7.70 12.04
CA GLY A 101 -16.61 7.93 12.60
C GLY A 101 -17.33 6.68 13.06
N ASP A 102 -17.68 5.75 12.16
CA ASP A 102 -18.35 4.52 12.55
C ASP A 102 -18.47 3.50 11.41
N THR A 103 -18.37 2.23 11.80
CA THR A 103 -18.97 1.01 11.22
C THR A 103 -19.08 0.92 9.70
N VAL A 104 -18.10 0.26 9.06
CA VAL A 104 -18.23 -0.19 7.67
C VAL A 104 -18.64 -1.66 7.67
N GLU A 105 -19.92 -1.94 7.45
CA GLU A 105 -20.52 -3.29 7.41
C GLU A 105 -19.84 -4.26 6.41
N ASN A 106 -19.07 -3.73 5.45
CA ASN A 106 -18.39 -4.50 4.40
C ASN A 106 -16.85 -4.44 4.48
N SER A 107 -16.29 -4.19 5.67
CA SER A 107 -14.84 -4.16 5.88
C SER A 107 -14.32 -5.41 6.59
N VAL A 108 -13.14 -5.88 6.19
CA VAL A 108 -12.42 -6.90 6.96
C VAL A 108 -11.47 -6.17 7.91
N GLU A 109 -11.66 -6.39 9.20
CA GLU A 109 -10.88 -5.75 10.26
C GLU A 109 -9.99 -6.76 10.96
N ASN A 110 -8.73 -6.40 11.17
CA ASN A 110 -7.87 -7.02 12.17
C ASN A 110 -7.67 -6.02 13.30
N ARG A 111 -8.23 -6.33 14.48
CA ARG A 111 -8.08 -5.52 15.69
C ARG A 111 -7.12 -6.21 16.64
N ASP A 112 -5.93 -5.64 16.78
CA ASP A 112 -5.15 -5.84 18.01
C ASP A 112 -5.80 -4.98 19.10
N LYS A 113 -6.02 -5.54 20.29
CA LYS A 113 -6.63 -4.80 21.42
C LYS A 113 -5.67 -3.76 22.00
N ASN A 114 -4.39 -3.84 21.63
CA ASN A 114 -3.38 -2.87 22.03
C ASN A 114 -3.35 -1.69 21.06
N VAL A 115 -4.14 -0.66 21.36
CA VAL A 115 -4.22 0.59 20.58
C VAL A 115 -2.92 1.41 20.61
N ASP A 116 -2.04 1.16 21.58
CA ASP A 116 -0.72 1.79 21.68
C ASP A 116 0.35 1.07 20.85
N LYS A 117 -0.01 -0.03 20.16
CA LYS A 117 0.91 -0.78 19.32
C LYS A 117 1.31 0.05 18.09
N PRO A 118 2.62 0.29 17.87
CA PRO A 118 3.08 0.96 16.66
C PRO A 118 2.63 0.21 15.39
N PRO A 119 2.44 0.91 14.27
CA PRO A 119 2.17 0.28 12.98
C PRO A 119 3.43 -0.47 12.50
N TYR A 120 3.58 -1.74 12.93
CA TYR A 120 4.70 -2.59 12.54
C TYR A 120 4.50 -3.18 11.15
N PHE A 121 5.53 -3.10 10.31
CA PHE A 121 5.46 -3.41 8.89
C PHE A 121 5.15 -4.89 8.63
N GLU A 122 5.66 -5.79 9.47
CA GLU A 122 5.38 -7.22 9.40
C GLU A 122 3.91 -7.58 9.64
N ASP A 123 3.18 -6.77 10.42
CA ASP A 123 1.75 -6.99 10.69
C ASP A 123 0.91 -6.59 9.47
N LEU A 124 1.24 -5.46 8.81
CA LEU A 124 0.66 -5.11 7.52
C LEU A 124 0.95 -6.17 6.46
N CYS A 125 2.20 -6.63 6.36
CA CYS A 125 2.57 -7.67 5.40
C CYS A 125 1.83 -8.98 5.67
N GLY A 126 1.69 -9.39 6.93
CA GLY A 126 0.93 -10.58 7.31
C GLY A 126 -0.55 -10.46 6.95
N PHE A 127 -1.15 -9.30 7.21
CA PHE A 127 -2.52 -9.01 6.80
C PHE A 127 -2.69 -9.07 5.28
N LEU A 128 -1.81 -8.39 4.52
CA LEU A 128 -1.82 -8.39 3.06
C LEU A 128 -1.60 -9.78 2.47
N LYS A 129 -0.80 -10.62 3.12
CA LYS A 129 -0.57 -12.00 2.72
C LYS A 129 -1.84 -12.85 2.79
N LEU A 130 -2.68 -12.60 3.80
CA LEU A 130 -3.95 -13.34 4.00
C LEU A 130 -5.11 -12.74 3.19
N TYR A 131 -5.29 -11.42 3.22
CA TYR A 131 -6.48 -10.74 2.70
C TYR A 131 -6.24 -9.96 1.40
N GLY A 132 -4.97 -9.73 1.04
CA GLY A 132 -4.56 -9.00 -0.18
C GLY A 132 -4.06 -9.92 -1.30
N ALA A 133 -4.25 -11.23 -1.22
CA ALA A 133 -3.69 -12.19 -2.18
C ALA A 133 -4.12 -11.95 -3.65
N ARG A 134 -5.31 -11.36 -3.87
CA ARG A 134 -5.82 -10.96 -5.19
C ARG A 134 -5.23 -9.64 -5.69
N CYS A 135 -4.78 -8.78 -4.79
CA CYS A 135 -4.12 -7.53 -5.16
C CYS A 135 -2.78 -7.85 -5.82
N ARG A 136 -2.67 -7.46 -7.10
CA ARG A 136 -1.45 -7.68 -7.90
C ARG A 136 -0.49 -6.50 -7.80
N CYS A 137 -0.97 -5.36 -7.35
CA CYS A 137 -0.15 -4.22 -6.95
C CYS A 137 -0.68 -3.65 -5.62
N VAL A 138 0.22 -3.36 -4.70
CA VAL A 138 -0.06 -2.72 -3.41
C VAL A 138 0.80 -1.47 -3.34
N LEU A 139 0.15 -0.32 -3.22
CA LEU A 139 0.77 0.98 -3.09
C LEU A 139 0.66 1.41 -1.62
N LEU A 140 1.76 1.42 -0.88
CA LEU A 140 1.80 1.86 0.52
C LEU A 140 2.28 3.30 0.60
N PHE A 141 1.43 4.20 1.05
CA PHE A 141 1.71 5.62 1.21
C PHE A 141 2.09 5.93 2.65
N LEU A 142 3.26 6.52 2.84
CA LEU A 142 3.79 6.91 4.15
C LEU A 142 4.00 8.42 4.19
N ASN A 143 3.69 9.04 5.34
CA ASN A 143 3.91 10.47 5.54
C ASN A 143 5.30 10.81 6.12
N GLU A 144 6.33 10.08 5.72
CA GLU A 144 7.71 10.26 6.15
C GLU A 144 8.65 10.17 4.93
N THR A 145 9.87 10.65 5.05
CA THR A 145 10.94 10.48 4.06
C THR A 145 11.48 9.05 4.09
N TYR A 146 12.16 8.64 3.02
CA TYR A 146 12.82 7.33 2.99
C TYR A 146 13.91 7.21 4.06
N GLU A 147 14.64 8.30 4.33
CA GLU A 147 15.66 8.32 5.38
C GLU A 147 15.04 8.07 6.77
N GLU A 148 13.92 8.70 7.09
CA GLU A 148 13.19 8.46 8.35
C GLU A 148 12.68 7.01 8.44
N PHE A 149 12.10 6.51 7.35
CA PHE A 149 11.61 5.13 7.27
C PHE A 149 12.74 4.11 7.47
N GLU A 150 13.90 4.32 6.82
CA GLU A 150 15.08 3.45 6.96
C GLU A 150 15.71 3.56 8.36
N LYS A 151 15.77 4.76 8.96
CA LYS A 151 16.25 4.97 10.34
C LYS A 151 15.40 4.24 11.38
N GLN A 152 14.08 4.16 11.15
CA GLN A 152 13.16 3.37 11.97
C GLN A 152 13.18 1.88 11.60
N TYR A 153 14.20 1.43 10.87
CA TYR A 153 14.35 0.06 10.41
C TYR A 153 13.11 -0.46 9.67
N PHE A 154 12.55 0.38 8.80
CA PHE A 154 11.32 0.11 8.03
C PHE A 154 10.10 -0.21 8.92
N ARG A 155 10.12 0.24 10.18
CA ARG A 155 9.13 -0.09 11.21
C ARG A 155 8.99 -1.59 11.44
N VAL A 156 10.08 -2.34 11.24
CA VAL A 156 10.13 -3.78 11.47
C VAL A 156 10.60 -4.04 12.89
N LYS A 157 9.81 -4.81 13.66
CA LYS A 157 10.22 -5.29 14.99
C LYS A 157 10.74 -6.73 14.93
N ASP A 158 10.11 -7.57 14.12
CA ASP A 158 10.52 -8.94 13.86
C ASP A 158 10.94 -9.12 12.40
N THR A 159 12.26 -9.11 12.17
CA THR A 159 12.85 -9.21 10.83
C THR A 159 12.54 -10.53 10.13
N GLU A 160 12.48 -11.65 10.87
CA GLU A 160 12.18 -12.95 10.27
C GLU A 160 10.71 -13.05 9.87
N LYS A 161 9.80 -12.56 10.73
CA LYS A 161 8.37 -12.45 10.39
C LYS A 161 8.14 -11.50 9.20
N ALA A 162 8.86 -10.38 9.12
CA ALA A 162 8.80 -9.47 7.97
C ALA A 162 9.25 -10.17 6.68
N LYS A 163 10.38 -10.89 6.69
CA LYS A 163 10.88 -11.67 5.56
C LYS A 163 9.88 -12.76 5.14
N GLU A 164 9.32 -13.48 6.10
CA GLU A 164 8.32 -14.52 5.84
C GLU A 164 7.06 -13.95 5.21
N ASN A 165 6.58 -12.80 5.70
CA ASN A 165 5.35 -12.17 5.21
C ASN A 165 5.54 -11.48 3.86
N LEU A 166 6.73 -10.99 3.54
CA LEU A 166 7.08 -10.50 2.21
C LEU A 166 7.12 -11.63 1.17
N ASN A 167 7.37 -12.87 1.58
CA ASN A 167 7.43 -14.03 0.71
C ASN A 167 6.11 -14.82 0.67
N PRO A 168 5.80 -15.52 -0.45
CA PRO A 168 6.58 -15.55 -1.69
C PRO A 168 6.27 -14.39 -2.65
N PHE A 169 5.11 -13.73 -2.51
CA PHE A 169 4.57 -12.83 -3.55
C PHE A 169 4.65 -11.35 -3.22
N LEU A 170 4.50 -10.95 -1.96
CA LEU A 170 4.28 -9.54 -1.61
C LEU A 170 5.47 -8.65 -1.98
N LYS A 171 6.70 -9.17 -1.86
CA LYS A 171 7.94 -8.49 -2.30
C LYS A 171 7.94 -8.06 -3.77
N HIS A 172 7.15 -8.71 -4.62
CA HIS A 172 7.02 -8.39 -6.05
C HIS A 172 5.82 -7.52 -6.38
N ARG A 173 4.94 -7.25 -5.40
CA ARG A 173 3.67 -6.54 -5.59
C ARG A 173 3.61 -5.23 -4.81
N LEU A 174 4.45 -5.08 -3.79
CA LEU A 174 4.49 -3.91 -2.93
C LEU A 174 5.39 -2.82 -3.52
N LEU A 175 4.85 -1.60 -3.58
CA LEU A 175 5.57 -0.36 -3.78
C LEU A 175 5.29 0.57 -2.60
N VAL A 176 6.33 0.92 -1.86
CA VAL A 176 6.27 1.92 -0.79
C VAL A 176 6.59 3.28 -1.36
N ILE A 177 5.77 4.27 -1.03
CA ILE A 177 5.82 5.65 -1.53
C ILE A 177 6.01 6.56 -0.31
N THR A 178 7.23 7.05 -0.15
CA THR A 178 7.62 8.03 0.87
C THR A 178 7.54 9.44 0.30
N LYS A 179 7.84 10.46 1.13
CA LYS A 179 7.83 11.87 0.72
C LYS A 179 8.69 12.18 -0.51
N ASP A 180 9.78 11.47 -0.65
CA ASP A 180 10.90 11.78 -1.52
C ASP A 180 11.31 10.60 -2.43
N LYS A 181 10.85 9.37 -2.16
CA LYS A 181 11.31 8.17 -2.87
C LYS A 181 10.23 7.11 -3.00
N MET A 182 10.37 6.24 -4.00
CA MET A 182 9.59 5.01 -4.12
C MET A 182 10.50 3.80 -4.04
N VAL A 183 10.11 2.79 -3.26
CA VAL A 183 10.93 1.60 -2.99
C VAL A 183 10.06 0.35 -3.05
N THR A 184 10.53 -0.66 -3.77
CA THR A 184 9.82 -1.93 -3.92
C THR A 184 9.96 -2.81 -2.69
N GLY A 185 9.00 -3.72 -2.48
CA GLY A 185 9.11 -4.74 -1.42
C GLY A 185 10.35 -5.63 -1.55
N SER A 186 10.89 -5.81 -2.76
CA SER A 186 12.12 -6.56 -3.00
C SER A 186 13.35 -5.77 -2.55
N GLU A 187 13.39 -4.46 -2.77
CA GLU A 187 14.46 -3.59 -2.22
C GLU A 187 14.44 -3.58 -0.69
N ILE A 188 13.25 -3.50 -0.06
CA ILE A 188 13.11 -3.61 1.40
C ILE A 188 13.59 -4.98 1.89
N LEU A 189 13.16 -6.08 1.24
CA LEU A 189 13.61 -7.43 1.61
C LEU A 189 15.13 -7.56 1.57
N MET A 190 15.78 -7.02 0.52
CA MET A 190 17.24 -7.05 0.41
C MET A 190 17.89 -6.30 1.57
N LYS A 191 17.38 -5.12 1.96
CA LYS A 191 17.88 -4.37 3.11
C LYS A 191 17.73 -5.13 4.43
N LEU A 192 16.61 -5.83 4.64
CA LEU A 192 16.38 -6.69 5.81
C LEU A 192 17.29 -7.92 5.84
N ILE A 193 17.82 -8.36 4.70
CA ILE A 193 18.80 -9.45 4.60
C ILE A 193 20.21 -8.93 4.88
N THR A 194 20.56 -7.76 4.35
CA THR A 194 21.93 -7.20 4.42
C THR A 194 22.25 -6.50 5.73
N ASN A 195 21.27 -5.91 6.41
CA ASN A 195 21.46 -5.17 7.66
C ASN A 195 21.46 -6.10 8.89
N LYS A 196 22.19 -7.22 8.82
CA LYS A 196 22.44 -8.09 9.99
C LYS A 196 23.52 -7.51 10.89
#